data_AF-A0A1Y1UIH8-F1
#
_entry.id   AF-A0A1Y1UIH8-F1
#
_cell.length_a   1.000
_cell.length_b   1.000
_cell.length_c   1.000
_cell.angle_alpha   90.00
_cell.angle_beta   90.00
_cell.angle_gamma   90.00
#
_symmetry.space_group_name_H-M   'P 1'
#
loop_
_entity.id
_entity.type
_entity.pdbx_description
1 polymer ?
#
loop_
_entity_poly.entity_id
_entity_poly.type
_entity_poly.pdbx_seq_one_letter_code
_entity_poly.pdbx_strand_id
1 'polypeptide(L)'
;MLDPFLTTFVSTMADASELANTLFPPPPPFYKEFTDANLARYAELRGEPSGTSKNRASSPISADTPELRDLESKLERPRADWIVEEGRWMCFGQQYDVEPRIPSLEQIGLTRWIDPNEPPHTSLPPLLHSFLHTFLLLLDTLTNTARIPGELEEKGWQHEGDQYIQHMSNLAATMMVASNQLRDVQVRKTSRLN
;
A
#
# COMPACT_ATOMS: atom_id res chain seq x y z
N MET A 1 -27.10 28.80 -38.17
CA MET A 1 -26.89 29.34 -36.81
C MET A 1 -26.66 28.12 -35.94
N LEU A 2 -25.40 27.76 -35.70
CA LEU A 2 -24.99 26.54 -35.00
C LEU A 2 -24.68 26.89 -33.54
N ASP A 3 -25.22 26.10 -32.61
CA ASP A 3 -25.21 26.36 -31.18
C ASP A 3 -23.78 26.35 -30.58
N PRO A 4 -23.38 27.37 -29.81
CA PRO A 4 -22.04 27.47 -29.22
C PRO A 4 -21.75 26.42 -28.13
N PHE A 5 -22.79 25.75 -27.60
CA PHE A 5 -22.65 24.74 -26.54
C PHE A 5 -22.16 23.37 -27.05
N LEU A 6 -22.43 23.03 -28.32
CA LEU A 6 -21.96 21.78 -28.92
C LEU A 6 -20.47 21.84 -29.27
N THR A 7 -19.95 23.02 -29.61
CA THR A 7 -18.54 23.22 -29.99
C THR A 7 -17.59 23.05 -28.80
N THR A 8 -17.97 23.49 -27.60
CA THR A 8 -17.15 23.37 -26.39
C THR A 8 -17.01 21.92 -25.91
N PHE A 9 -18.07 21.13 -26.00
CA PHE A 9 -18.05 19.73 -25.57
C PHE A 9 -17.21 18.84 -26.51
N VAL A 10 -17.31 19.07 -27.82
CA VAL A 10 -16.50 18.36 -28.83
C VAL A 10 -15.02 18.70 -28.71
N SER A 11 -14.67 19.95 -28.38
CA SER A 11 -13.28 20.37 -28.19
C SER A 11 -12.60 19.69 -26.98
N THR A 12 -13.36 19.36 -25.93
CA THR A 12 -12.80 18.72 -24.73
C THR A 12 -12.56 17.21 -24.93
N MET A 13 -13.35 16.57 -25.79
CA MET A 13 -13.13 15.17 -26.18
C MET A 13 -11.99 14.99 -27.20
N ALA A 14 -11.72 15.98 -28.04
CA ALA A 14 -10.63 15.93 -29.01
C ALA A 14 -9.24 15.95 -28.34
N ASP A 15 -9.02 16.84 -27.35
CA ASP A 15 -7.77 16.89 -26.59
C ASP A 15 -7.53 15.61 -25.76
N ALA A 16 -8.59 14.96 -25.27
CA ALA A 16 -8.46 13.73 -24.50
C ALA A 16 -7.97 12.54 -25.36
N SER A 17 -8.24 12.54 -26.67
CA SER A 17 -7.87 11.44 -27.57
C SER A 17 -6.45 11.55 -28.11
N GLU A 18 -5.86 12.75 -28.19
CA GLU A 18 -4.46 12.95 -28.58
C GLU A 18 -3.50 12.75 -27.40
N LEU A 19 -3.93 13.07 -26.16
CA LEU A 19 -3.17 12.80 -24.93
C LEU A 19 -3.24 11.34 -24.44
N ALA A 20 -4.11 10.51 -25.01
CA ALA A 20 -4.23 9.09 -24.64
C ALA A 20 -3.04 8.21 -25.10
N ASN A 21 -2.11 8.77 -25.90
CA ASN A 21 -0.94 8.05 -26.43
C ASN A 21 0.37 8.32 -25.64
N THR A 22 0.29 8.95 -24.47
CA THR A 22 1.46 9.19 -23.60
C THR A 22 1.61 8.10 -22.54
N LEU A 23 2.86 7.74 -22.22
CA LEU A 23 3.19 6.74 -21.17
C LEU A 23 2.66 7.09 -19.77
N PHE A 24 2.37 8.37 -19.53
CA PHE A 24 1.83 8.87 -18.28
C PHE A 24 0.51 9.59 -18.55
N PRO A 25 -0.51 9.38 -17.69
CA PRO A 25 -1.75 10.14 -17.81
C PRO A 25 -1.46 11.63 -17.57
N PRO A 26 -2.18 12.53 -18.24
CA PRO A 26 -2.07 13.95 -17.95
C PRO A 26 -2.48 14.24 -16.50
N PRO A 27 -1.95 15.33 -15.92
CA PRO A 27 -2.36 15.74 -14.58
C PRO A 27 -3.87 16.01 -14.54
N PRO A 28 -4.53 15.80 -13.38
CA PRO A 28 -5.95 16.06 -13.24
C PRO A 28 -6.32 17.50 -13.63
N PRO A 29 -7.53 17.72 -14.20
CA PRO A 29 -7.93 19.01 -14.75
C PRO A 29 -7.98 20.14 -13.72
N PHE A 30 -8.28 19.81 -12.44
CA PHE A 30 -8.34 20.77 -11.34
C PHE A 30 -6.98 21.42 -11.02
N TYR A 31 -5.86 20.82 -11.44
CA TYR A 31 -4.52 21.38 -11.18
C TYR A 31 -4.37 22.80 -11.74
N LYS A 32 -5.03 23.11 -12.86
CA LYS A 32 -4.99 24.45 -13.48
C LYS A 32 -5.63 25.55 -12.63
N GLU A 33 -6.45 25.18 -11.65
CA GLU A 33 -7.15 26.13 -10.77
C GLU A 33 -6.29 26.60 -9.60
N PHE A 34 -5.17 25.92 -9.32
CA PHE A 34 -4.17 26.27 -8.31
C PHE A 34 -3.23 27.39 -8.82
N THR A 35 -3.78 28.57 -9.05
CA THR A 35 -3.02 29.78 -9.42
C THR A 35 -2.75 30.66 -8.19
N ASP A 36 -1.66 31.43 -8.20
CA ASP A 36 -1.31 32.36 -7.11
C ASP A 36 -2.45 33.35 -6.80
N ALA A 37 -3.18 33.79 -7.84
CA ALA A 37 -4.31 34.69 -7.70
C ALA A 37 -5.50 34.02 -6.99
N ASN A 38 -5.84 32.78 -7.36
CA ASN A 38 -6.92 32.02 -6.72
C ASN A 38 -6.57 31.66 -5.27
N LEU A 39 -5.30 31.33 -4.99
CA LEU A 39 -4.81 31.02 -3.66
C LEU A 39 -4.83 32.26 -2.74
N ALA A 40 -4.35 33.41 -3.23
CA ALA A 40 -4.40 34.66 -2.47
C ALA A 40 -5.84 35.06 -2.15
N ARG A 41 -6.74 34.98 -3.14
CA ARG A 41 -8.16 35.29 -2.97
C ARG A 41 -8.86 34.31 -2.03
N TYR A 42 -8.53 33.01 -2.11
CA TYR A 42 -9.06 32.00 -1.21
C TYR A 42 -8.59 32.22 0.25
N ALA A 43 -7.33 32.59 0.46
CA ALA A 43 -6.79 32.93 1.78
C ALA A 43 -7.45 34.19 2.37
N GLU A 44 -7.65 35.24 1.55
CA GLU A 44 -8.37 36.45 1.95
C GLU A 44 -9.82 36.15 2.36
N LEU A 45 -10.52 35.30 1.60
CA LEU A 45 -11.91 34.90 1.88
C LEU A 45 -12.04 34.00 3.11
N ARG A 46 -11.06 33.11 3.38
CA ARG A 46 -10.97 32.30 4.61
C ARG A 46 -10.55 33.10 5.85
N GLY A 47 -10.05 34.32 5.67
CA GLY A 47 -9.49 35.12 6.76
C GLY A 47 -8.14 34.61 7.28
N GLU A 48 -7.41 33.82 6.48
CA GLU A 48 -6.05 33.40 6.84
C GLU A 48 -5.06 34.55 6.59
N PRO A 49 -4.06 34.75 7.47
CA PRO A 49 -3.06 35.78 7.27
C PRO A 49 -2.16 35.40 6.08
N SER A 50 -2.51 35.87 4.89
CA SER A 50 -1.63 35.80 3.72
C SER A 50 -0.28 36.44 4.09
N GLY A 51 0.80 35.67 3.92
CA GLY A 51 2.14 35.89 4.51
C GLY A 51 2.90 37.15 4.10
N THR A 52 2.24 38.19 3.59
CA THR A 52 2.87 39.41 3.08
C THR A 52 2.27 40.73 3.56
N SER A 53 1.30 40.77 4.48
CA SER A 53 0.90 42.04 5.09
C SER A 53 0.31 41.89 6.50
N LYS A 54 1.09 42.33 7.50
CA LYS A 54 0.63 42.45 8.90
C LYS A 54 -0.34 43.61 9.15
N ASN A 55 -0.71 44.40 8.15
CA ASN A 55 -1.53 45.60 8.34
C ASN A 55 -2.62 45.72 7.26
N ARG A 56 -3.63 44.86 7.31
CA ARG A 56 -4.99 45.20 6.85
C ARG A 56 -5.95 44.27 7.58
N ALA A 57 -6.55 44.79 8.65
CA ALA A 57 -7.79 44.25 9.18
C ALA A 57 -8.89 44.55 8.15
N SER A 58 -8.98 43.73 7.10
CA SER A 58 -10.22 43.62 6.33
C SER A 58 -11.17 42.80 7.18
N SER A 59 -12.29 43.43 7.58
CA SER A 59 -13.41 42.76 8.23
C SER A 59 -13.72 41.42 7.54
N PRO A 60 -14.10 40.37 8.28
CA PRO A 60 -14.48 39.09 7.68
C PRO A 60 -15.63 39.37 6.71
N ILE A 61 -15.34 39.30 5.42
CA ILE A 61 -16.36 39.28 4.38
C ILE A 61 -17.16 38.03 4.70
N SER A 62 -18.44 38.23 5.03
CA SER A 62 -19.36 37.19 5.50
C SER A 62 -19.17 35.89 4.72
N ALA A 63 -19.09 34.78 5.46
CA ALA A 63 -18.83 33.41 4.99
C ALA A 63 -19.79 32.85 3.91
N ASP A 64 -20.67 33.68 3.35
CA ASP A 64 -21.75 33.36 2.41
C ASP A 64 -21.60 34.06 1.05
N THR A 65 -20.38 34.47 0.65
CA THR A 65 -20.16 34.89 -0.74
C THR A 65 -20.16 33.67 -1.67
N PRO A 66 -20.93 33.68 -2.78
CA PRO A 66 -20.96 32.56 -3.74
C PRO A 66 -19.56 32.25 -4.30
N GLU A 67 -18.70 33.28 -4.37
CA GLU A 67 -17.31 33.15 -4.81
C GLU A 67 -16.44 32.29 -3.88
N LEU A 68 -16.70 32.31 -2.57
CA LEU A 68 -15.98 31.48 -1.60
C LEU A 68 -16.32 30.01 -1.83
N ARG A 69 -17.61 29.69 -2.01
CA ARG A 69 -18.07 28.31 -2.28
C ARG A 69 -17.52 27.76 -3.60
N ASP A 70 -17.46 28.60 -4.63
CA ASP A 70 -16.88 28.23 -5.93
C ASP A 70 -15.38 27.92 -5.79
N LEU A 71 -14.61 28.75 -5.09
CA LEU A 71 -13.18 28.51 -4.86
C LEU A 71 -12.93 27.34 -3.89
N GLU A 72 -13.78 27.17 -2.88
CA GLU A 72 -13.69 26.07 -1.92
C GLU A 72 -13.90 24.72 -2.61
N SER A 73 -14.91 24.58 -3.45
CA SER A 73 -15.14 23.34 -4.20
C SER A 73 -13.96 22.87 -5.06
N LYS A 74 -13.04 23.78 -5.39
CA LYS A 74 -11.92 23.59 -6.33
C LYS A 74 -10.56 23.48 -5.64
N LEU A 75 -10.33 24.31 -4.62
CA LEU A 75 -9.05 24.44 -3.92
C LEU A 75 -9.05 23.81 -2.53
N GLU A 76 -10.20 23.31 -2.05
CA GLU A 76 -10.24 22.61 -0.77
C GLU A 76 -9.35 21.37 -0.81
N ARG A 77 -8.64 21.14 0.29
CA ARG A 77 -7.83 19.94 0.44
C ARG A 77 -8.77 18.74 0.39
N PRO A 78 -8.42 17.68 -0.35
CA PRO A 78 -9.18 16.44 -0.28
C PRO A 78 -9.34 16.07 1.19
N ARG A 79 -10.56 15.71 1.59
CA ARG A 79 -10.80 15.17 2.93
C ARG A 79 -9.81 14.02 3.11
N ALA A 80 -9.06 13.98 4.20
CA ALA A 80 -8.19 12.86 4.52
C ALA A 80 -8.89 11.85 5.46
N ASP A 81 -9.98 12.29 6.09
CA ASP A 81 -10.68 11.55 7.14
C ASP A 81 -11.38 10.30 6.61
N TRP A 82 -11.86 10.31 5.36
CA TRP A 82 -12.45 9.14 4.69
C TRP A 82 -11.49 7.94 4.65
N ILE A 83 -10.18 8.18 4.61
CA ILE A 83 -9.18 7.10 4.63
C ILE A 83 -9.28 6.35 5.98
N VAL A 84 -9.45 7.08 7.08
CA VAL A 84 -9.62 6.52 8.42
C VAL A 84 -10.99 5.85 8.58
N GLU A 85 -12.05 6.44 8.01
CA GLU A 85 -13.42 5.90 8.05
C GLU A 85 -13.56 4.59 7.26
N GLU A 86 -13.02 4.54 6.04
CA GLU A 86 -13.03 3.32 5.21
C GLU A 86 -11.99 2.29 5.67
N GLY A 87 -11.04 2.72 6.50
CA GLY A 87 -9.98 1.91 7.08
C GLY A 87 -8.98 1.36 6.05
N ARG A 88 -9.14 1.70 4.77
CA ARG A 88 -8.37 1.15 3.64
C ARG A 88 -8.23 2.20 2.56
N TRP A 89 -7.12 2.15 1.82
CA TRP A 89 -6.82 3.07 0.73
C TRP A 89 -6.09 2.33 -0.39
N MET A 90 -6.23 2.81 -1.63
CA MET A 90 -5.61 2.18 -2.80
C MET A 90 -4.42 3.03 -3.28
N CYS A 91 -3.29 2.37 -3.51
CA CYS A 91 -2.07 2.98 -4.03
C CYS A 91 -1.52 2.11 -5.14
N PHE A 92 -1.44 2.67 -6.36
CA PHE A 92 -0.92 1.98 -7.55
C PHE A 92 -1.52 0.58 -7.78
N GLY A 93 -2.84 0.45 -7.57
CA GLY A 93 -3.57 -0.82 -7.73
C GLY A 93 -3.41 -1.82 -6.58
N GLN A 94 -2.67 -1.46 -5.52
CA GLN A 94 -2.58 -2.25 -4.29
C GLN A 94 -3.43 -1.59 -3.19
N GLN A 95 -4.20 -2.39 -2.47
CA GLN A 95 -5.00 -1.92 -1.34
C GLN A 95 -4.20 -2.06 -0.04
N TYR A 96 -4.20 -1.01 0.75
CA TYR A 96 -3.53 -0.92 2.04
C TYR A 96 -4.55 -0.61 3.13
N ASP A 97 -4.38 -1.24 4.28
CA ASP A 97 -5.17 -0.91 5.47
C ASP A 97 -4.50 0.28 6.20
N VAL A 98 -5.30 1.12 6.85
CA VAL A 98 -4.81 2.26 7.65
C VAL A 98 -4.00 1.77 8.85
N GLU A 99 -4.50 0.74 9.52
CA GLU A 99 -3.76 0.04 10.56
C GLU A 99 -3.16 -1.23 9.96
N PRO A 100 -1.82 -1.30 9.81
CA PRO A 100 -1.18 -2.44 9.18
C PRO A 100 -1.33 -3.68 10.08
N ARG A 101 -2.29 -4.55 9.74
CA ARG A 101 -2.50 -5.80 10.47
C ARG A 101 -1.61 -6.89 9.87
N ILE A 102 -0.56 -7.26 10.59
CA ILE A 102 0.22 -8.45 10.23
C ILE A 102 -0.65 -9.68 10.55
N PRO A 103 -1.00 -10.51 9.56
CA PRO A 103 -1.80 -11.69 9.80
C PRO A 103 -1.06 -12.65 10.73
N SER A 104 -1.78 -13.22 11.70
CA SER A 104 -1.20 -14.21 12.61
C SER A 104 -1.09 -15.58 11.92
N LEU A 105 -0.23 -16.46 12.42
CA LEU A 105 -0.05 -17.81 11.87
C LEU A 105 -1.37 -18.60 11.82
N GLU A 106 -2.18 -18.48 12.87
CA GLU A 106 -3.50 -19.12 12.96
C GLU A 106 -4.48 -18.58 11.91
N GLN A 107 -4.42 -17.27 11.60
CA GLN A 107 -5.26 -16.66 10.57
C GLN A 107 -4.87 -17.11 9.16
N ILE A 108 -3.61 -17.50 8.96
CA ILE A 108 -3.11 -18.06 7.70
C ILE A 108 -3.38 -19.58 7.63
N GLY A 109 -3.99 -20.18 8.67
CA GLY A 109 -4.25 -21.61 8.73
C GLY A 109 -3.00 -22.46 8.95
N LEU A 110 -1.90 -21.85 9.41
CA LEU A 110 -0.63 -22.53 9.67
C LEU A 110 -0.54 -22.96 11.12
N THR A 111 0.00 -24.17 11.33
CA THR A 111 0.30 -24.68 12.66
C THR A 111 1.38 -23.83 13.31
N ARG A 112 1.11 -23.34 14.52
CA ARG A 112 2.05 -22.52 15.27
C ARG A 112 3.15 -23.41 15.87
N TRP A 113 4.35 -23.36 15.28
CA TRP A 113 5.52 -24.12 15.74
C TRP A 113 6.41 -23.39 16.75
N ILE A 114 6.11 -22.12 17.02
CA ILE A 114 6.82 -21.29 18.01
C ILE A 114 5.85 -20.86 19.12
N ASP A 115 6.29 -20.95 20.38
CA ASP A 115 5.60 -20.29 21.48
C ASP A 115 5.78 -18.76 21.38
N PRO A 116 4.70 -17.96 21.28
CA PRO A 116 4.80 -16.50 21.19
C PRO A 116 5.46 -15.84 22.42
N ASN A 117 5.51 -16.54 23.55
CA ASN A 117 6.09 -16.01 24.79
C ASN A 117 7.61 -16.21 24.85
N GLU A 118 8.17 -17.03 23.97
CA GLU A 118 9.59 -17.31 23.95
C GLU A 118 10.34 -16.20 23.20
N PRO A 119 11.49 -15.72 23.71
CA PRO A 119 12.23 -14.69 23.01
C PRO A 119 12.76 -15.20 21.66
N PRO A 120 12.82 -14.31 20.65
CA PRO A 120 13.09 -14.69 19.25
C PRO A 120 14.46 -15.33 19.03
N HIS A 121 15.44 -15.04 19.90
CA HIS A 121 16.78 -15.61 19.80
C HIS A 121 16.82 -17.11 20.15
N THR A 122 15.81 -17.61 20.87
CA THR A 122 15.73 -19.03 21.24
C THR A 122 14.86 -19.81 20.25
N SER A 123 13.79 -19.18 19.74
CA SER A 123 12.81 -19.84 18.87
C SER A 123 13.15 -19.83 17.38
N LEU A 124 13.91 -18.85 16.88
CA LEU A 124 14.29 -18.80 15.45
C LEU A 124 15.36 -19.81 15.03
N PRO A 125 16.45 -20.05 15.80
CA PRO A 125 17.46 -21.04 15.41
C PRO A 125 16.90 -22.45 15.16
N PRO A 126 16.05 -23.06 16.01
CA PRO A 126 15.54 -24.39 15.76
C PRO A 126 14.66 -24.49 14.51
N LEU A 127 13.94 -23.42 14.14
CA LEU A 127 13.22 -23.36 12.87
C LEU A 127 14.16 -23.39 11.67
N LEU A 128 15.24 -22.63 11.72
CA LEU A 128 16.24 -22.61 10.64
C LEU A 128 16.95 -23.95 10.52
N HIS A 129 17.28 -24.58 11.66
CA HIS A 129 17.81 -25.94 11.68
C HIS A 129 16.84 -26.95 11.07
N SER A 130 15.56 -26.88 11.42
CA SER A 130 14.52 -27.76 10.87
C SER A 130 14.34 -27.53 9.37
N PHE A 131 14.45 -26.28 8.89
CA PHE A 131 14.38 -25.94 7.48
C PHE A 131 15.55 -26.53 6.70
N LEU A 132 16.78 -26.33 7.19
CA LEU A 132 17.97 -26.92 6.58
C LEU A 132 17.93 -28.44 6.58
N HIS A 133 17.47 -29.05 7.67
CA HIS A 133 17.33 -30.50 7.76
C HIS A 133 16.33 -31.02 6.72
N THR A 134 15.15 -30.40 6.62
CA THR A 134 14.13 -30.77 5.63
C THR A 134 14.65 -30.58 4.20
N PHE A 135 15.40 -29.52 3.94
CA PHE A 135 16.02 -29.28 2.63
C PHE A 135 17.06 -30.36 2.28
N LEU A 136 17.87 -30.79 3.24
CA LEU A 136 18.84 -31.88 3.03
C LEU A 136 18.14 -33.22 2.79
N LEU A 137 17.04 -33.51 3.49
CA LEU A 137 16.21 -34.70 3.22
C LEU A 137 15.60 -34.63 1.82
N LEU A 138 15.08 -33.47 1.42
CA LEU A 138 14.57 -33.27 0.06
C LEU A 138 15.68 -33.50 -0.97
N LEU A 139 16.87 -32.96 -0.77
CA LEU A 139 18.00 -33.21 -1.67
C LEU A 139 18.41 -34.68 -1.70
N ASP A 140 18.47 -35.35 -0.54
CA ASP A 140 18.78 -36.77 -0.45
C ASP A 140 17.75 -37.61 -1.21
N THR A 141 16.45 -37.30 -1.04
CA THR A 141 15.38 -37.97 -1.80
C THR A 141 15.53 -37.75 -3.31
N LEU A 142 15.67 -36.49 -3.75
CA LEU A 142 15.81 -36.16 -5.17
C LEU A 142 17.08 -36.76 -5.81
N THR A 143 18.15 -36.93 -5.04
CA THR A 143 19.42 -37.49 -5.53
C THR A 143 19.48 -39.02 -5.43
N ASN A 144 18.73 -39.63 -4.51
CA ASN A 144 18.63 -41.09 -4.39
C ASN A 144 17.63 -41.73 -5.36
N THR A 145 16.74 -40.98 -6.01
CA THR A 145 15.76 -41.56 -6.96
C THR A 145 15.64 -40.87 -8.30
N ALA A 146 16.14 -41.56 -9.32
CA ALA A 146 15.35 -42.14 -10.41
C ALA A 146 16.35 -42.67 -11.44
N ARG A 147 16.70 -43.95 -11.37
CA ARG A 147 17.48 -44.58 -12.45
C ARG A 147 16.60 -44.89 -13.66
N ILE A 148 15.28 -44.90 -13.51
CA ILE A 148 14.32 -45.33 -14.54
C ILE A 148 13.09 -44.40 -14.51
N PRO A 149 12.55 -43.97 -15.66
CA PRO A 149 11.31 -43.17 -15.72
C PRO A 149 10.11 -43.96 -15.16
N GLY A 150 9.27 -43.33 -14.32
CA GLY A 150 8.03 -43.91 -13.79
C GLY A 150 8.11 -44.58 -12.41
N GLU A 151 9.32 -44.92 -11.94
CA GLU A 151 9.54 -45.57 -10.63
C GLU A 151 9.11 -44.71 -9.43
N LEU A 152 9.13 -43.38 -9.61
CA LEU A 152 8.70 -42.40 -8.63
C LEU A 152 7.19 -42.45 -8.38
N GLU A 153 6.37 -42.63 -9.42
CA GLU A 153 4.90 -42.71 -9.24
C GLU A 153 4.48 -44.02 -8.56
N GLU A 154 5.10 -45.15 -8.93
CA GLU A 154 4.79 -46.45 -8.32
C GLU A 154 5.16 -46.52 -6.83
N LYS A 155 6.24 -45.84 -6.42
CA LYS A 155 6.65 -45.80 -5.01
C LYS A 155 5.90 -44.75 -4.18
N GLY A 156 4.96 -44.01 -4.77
CA GLY A 156 4.21 -42.95 -4.09
C GLY A 156 5.04 -41.67 -3.84
N TRP A 157 6.14 -41.46 -4.58
CA TRP A 157 7.09 -40.37 -4.35
C TRP A 157 6.55 -38.99 -4.71
N GLN A 158 5.54 -38.92 -5.59
CA GLN A 158 4.75 -37.69 -5.79
C GLN A 158 4.29 -37.14 -4.43
N HIS A 159 3.92 -38.01 -3.48
CA HIS A 159 3.43 -37.58 -2.17
C HIS A 159 4.54 -37.31 -1.14
N GLU A 160 5.72 -37.92 -1.27
CA GLU A 160 6.81 -37.74 -0.30
C GLU A 160 7.61 -36.45 -0.56
N GLY A 161 7.96 -36.18 -1.82
CA GLY A 161 8.60 -34.91 -2.20
C GLY A 161 7.71 -33.71 -1.88
N ASP A 162 6.42 -33.83 -2.19
CA ASP A 162 5.43 -32.79 -1.89
C ASP A 162 5.29 -32.53 -0.38
N GLN A 163 5.44 -33.55 0.48
CA GLN A 163 5.43 -33.37 1.93
C GLN A 163 6.62 -32.54 2.42
N TYR A 164 7.83 -32.79 1.91
CA TYR A 164 9.00 -31.98 2.27
C TYR A 164 8.85 -30.53 1.78
N ILE A 165 8.34 -30.33 0.57
CA ILE A 165 8.08 -28.99 0.00
C ILE A 165 7.03 -28.26 0.85
N GLN A 166 5.92 -28.91 1.20
CA GLN A 166 4.88 -28.33 2.04
C GLN A 166 5.41 -28.00 3.43
N HIS A 167 6.20 -28.89 4.04
CA HIS A 167 6.82 -28.66 5.33
C HIS A 167 7.77 -27.45 5.30
N MET A 168 8.62 -27.35 4.27
CA MET A 168 9.49 -26.19 4.06
C MET A 168 8.72 -24.88 3.85
N SER A 169 7.63 -24.91 3.08
CA SER A 169 6.76 -23.75 2.86
C SER A 169 6.17 -23.24 4.17
N ASN A 170 5.67 -24.16 5.01
CA ASN A 170 5.15 -23.84 6.33
C ASN A 170 6.25 -23.26 7.26
N LEU A 171 7.48 -23.79 7.20
CA LEU A 171 8.62 -23.30 8.00
C LEU A 171 9.00 -21.88 7.59
N ALA A 172 9.07 -21.63 6.28
CA ALA A 172 9.38 -20.31 5.73
C ALA A 172 8.31 -19.28 6.10
N ALA A 173 7.03 -19.62 5.97
CA ALA A 173 5.93 -18.74 6.37
C ALA A 173 5.96 -18.44 7.88
N THR A 174 6.27 -19.44 8.71
CA THR A 174 6.42 -19.27 10.16
C THR A 174 7.56 -18.30 10.49
N MET A 175 8.72 -18.47 9.86
CA MET A 175 9.87 -17.58 10.04
C MET A 175 9.59 -16.16 9.55
N MET A 176 8.87 -16.01 8.43
CA MET A 176 8.48 -14.70 7.89
C MET A 176 7.58 -13.94 8.88
N VAL A 177 6.55 -14.59 9.43
CA VAL A 177 5.66 -13.96 10.42
C VAL A 177 6.44 -13.60 11.69
N ALA A 178 7.28 -14.50 12.20
CA ALA A 178 8.10 -14.24 13.38
C ALA A 178 9.08 -13.07 13.16
N SER A 179 9.68 -12.97 11.98
CA SER A 179 10.57 -11.85 11.61
C SER A 179 9.81 -10.52 11.52
N ASN A 180 8.61 -10.54 10.93
CA ASN A 180 7.77 -9.34 10.81
C ASN A 180 7.38 -8.77 12.18
N GLN A 181 7.16 -9.62 13.19
CA GLN A 181 6.89 -9.18 14.57
C GLN A 181 8.07 -8.42 15.20
N LEU A 182 9.30 -8.62 14.72
CA LEU A 182 10.48 -7.93 15.23
C LEU A 182 10.67 -6.53 14.63
N ARG A 183 9.94 -6.19 13.56
CA ARG A 183 10.09 -4.92 12.85
C ARG A 183 9.85 -3.72 13.77
N ASP A 184 8.82 -3.76 14.61
CA ASP A 184 8.51 -2.67 15.54
C ASP A 184 9.59 -2.49 16.60
N VAL A 185 10.14 -3.60 17.11
CA VAL A 185 11.23 -3.58 18.07
C VAL A 185 12.48 -2.95 17.45
N GLN A 186 12.78 -3.29 16.19
CA GLN A 186 13.90 -2.71 15.45
C GLN A 186 13.70 -1.21 15.21
N VAL A 187 12.50 -0.79 14.78
CA VAL A 187 12.15 0.62 14.55
C VAL A 187 12.34 1.44 15.84
N ARG A 188 11.87 0.92 16.98
CA ARG A 188 12.06 1.58 18.29
C ARG A 188 13.52 1.66 18.70
N LYS A 189 14.32 0.63 18.43
CA LYS A 189 15.76 0.64 18.72
C LYS A 189 16.49 1.65 17.84
N THR A 190 16.23 1.67 16.54
CA THR A 190 16.87 2.65 15.64
C THR A 190 16.45 4.07 15.93
N SER A 191 15.20 4.31 16.33
CA SER A 191 14.74 5.64 16.74
C SER A 191 15.36 6.13 18.04
N ARG A 192 15.86 5.23 18.90
CA ARG A 192 16.55 5.60 20.16
C ARG A 192 18.06 5.80 19.99
N LEU A 193 18.61 5.39 18.86
CA LEU A 193 20.04 5.50 18.54
C LEU A 193 20.41 6.84 17.88
N ASN A 194 19.40 7.59 17.40
CA ASN A 194 19.53 8.96 16.88
C ASN A 194 18.98 9.96 17.90
#